data_AF-A0A942RF10-F1
#
_entry.id   AF-A0A942RF10-F1
#
_cell.length_a   1.000
_cell.length_b   1.000
_cell.length_c   1.000
_cell.angle_alpha   90.00
_cell.angle_beta   90.00
_cell.angle_gamma   90.00
#
_symmetry.space_group_name_H-M   'P 1'
#
loop_
_entity.id
_entity.type
_entity.pdbx_description
1 polymer ?
#
loop_
_entity_poly.entity_id
_entity_poly.type
_entity_poly.pdbx_seq_one_letter_code
_entity_poly.pdbx_strand_id
1 'polypeptide(L)'
;MSGYNKGQLMAILSRGYEQQLDWYKEMHRIALAQHRLCGEADFAEDVELDKLMGLIKDRQELMMQLDKQGQVLAKIKEEFAALLGVPEIKLSALSTVLGAEGKETLTSEDVGAVEANHRAKAAENLGEILDAVATLLKEINGLDGESQLMMDRKLKAVKVEIDKIQAGKKAKEVYGNAYHQQPDPVFLDKKK
;
A
#
# COMPACT_ATOMS: atom_id res chain seq x y z
N MET A 1 -20.15 -27.88 7.38
CA MET A 1 -21.16 -26.80 7.34
C MET A 1 -21.06 -26.08 8.67
N SER A 2 -20.61 -24.82 8.68
CA SER A 2 -20.54 -24.04 9.92
C SER A 2 -21.97 -23.79 10.42
N GLY A 3 -22.20 -23.90 11.73
CA GLY A 3 -23.52 -23.76 12.35
C GLY A 3 -23.98 -22.32 12.52
N TYR A 4 -23.46 -21.37 11.74
CA TYR A 4 -23.75 -19.95 11.91
C TYR A 4 -25.06 -19.57 11.23
N ASN A 5 -25.87 -18.77 11.93
CA ASN A 5 -27.05 -18.15 11.34
C ASN A 5 -26.69 -16.86 10.57
N LYS A 6 -27.64 -16.34 9.79
CA LYS A 6 -27.46 -15.13 8.96
C LYS A 6 -26.93 -13.92 9.77
N GLY A 7 -27.45 -13.71 10.98
CA GLY A 7 -27.05 -12.58 11.84
C GLY A 7 -25.61 -12.71 12.35
N GLN A 8 -25.16 -13.92 12.67
CA GLN A 8 -23.78 -14.18 13.09
C GLN A 8 -22.77 -13.94 11.96
N LEU A 9 -23.06 -14.44 10.74
CA LEU A 9 -22.20 -14.20 9.59
C LEU A 9 -22.11 -12.71 9.24
N MET A 10 -23.21 -11.99 9.42
CA MET A 10 -23.25 -10.54 9.24
C MET A 10 -22.37 -9.79 10.23
N ALA A 11 -22.47 -10.10 11.52
CA ALA A 11 -21.60 -9.48 12.53
C ALA A 11 -20.12 -9.77 12.25
N ILE A 12 -19.79 -10.97 11.77
CA ILE A 12 -18.41 -11.34 11.42
C ILE A 12 -17.94 -10.55 10.19
N LEU A 13 -18.77 -10.40 9.15
CA LEU A 13 -18.45 -9.60 7.96
C LEU A 13 -18.21 -8.13 8.33
N SER A 14 -19.14 -7.50 9.04
CA SER A 14 -19.01 -6.10 9.46
C SER A 14 -17.72 -5.87 10.25
N ARG A 15 -17.47 -6.69 11.29
CA ARG A 15 -16.24 -6.58 12.10
C ARG A 15 -14.98 -6.81 11.27
N GLY A 16 -15.04 -7.71 10.30
CA GLY A 16 -13.91 -7.98 9.42
C GLY A 16 -13.56 -6.77 8.56
N TYR A 17 -14.56 -6.10 7.97
CA TYR A 17 -14.33 -4.88 7.19
C TYR A 17 -13.92 -3.68 8.04
N GLU A 18 -14.46 -3.54 9.26
CA GLU A 18 -13.99 -2.55 10.23
C GLU A 18 -12.49 -2.73 10.50
N GLN A 19 -12.05 -3.96 10.70
CA GLN A 19 -10.63 -4.27 10.90
C GLN A 19 -9.79 -4.01 9.63
N GLN A 20 -10.31 -4.32 8.43
CA GLN A 20 -9.61 -3.95 7.18
C GLN A 20 -9.41 -2.44 7.07
N LEU A 21 -10.42 -1.65 7.45
CA LEU A 21 -10.32 -0.19 7.42
C LEU A 21 -9.18 0.33 8.29
N ASP A 22 -8.99 -0.23 9.48
CA ASP A 22 -7.88 0.18 10.36
C ASP A 22 -6.52 -0.14 9.74
N TRP A 23 -6.38 -1.28 9.08
CA TRP A 23 -5.15 -1.61 8.34
C TRP A 23 -4.93 -0.71 7.13
N TYR A 24 -5.98 -0.32 6.40
CA TYR A 24 -5.86 0.64 5.30
C TYR A 24 -5.49 2.04 5.78
N LYS A 25 -6.02 2.49 6.93
CA LYS A 25 -5.59 3.75 7.56
C LYS A 25 -4.12 3.72 7.93
N GLU A 26 -3.64 2.61 8.49
CA GLU A 26 -2.23 2.46 8.84
C GLU A 26 -1.35 2.39 7.59
N MET A 27 -1.79 1.68 6.55
CA MET A 27 -1.08 1.64 5.28
C MET A 27 -0.99 3.03 4.62
N HIS A 28 -2.04 3.84 4.74
CA HIS A 28 -2.03 5.23 4.30
C HIS A 28 -1.05 6.09 5.12
N ARG A 29 -1.00 5.92 6.45
CA ARG A 29 -0.02 6.59 7.31
C ARG A 29 1.42 6.26 6.89
N ILE A 30 1.69 4.99 6.59
CA ILE A 30 3.00 4.54 6.09
C ILE A 30 3.30 5.15 4.72
N ALA A 31 2.33 5.16 3.79
CA ALA A 31 2.50 5.77 2.47
C ALA A 31 2.84 7.26 2.55
N LEU A 32 2.21 8.01 3.46
CA LEU A 32 2.56 9.40 3.74
C LEU A 32 3.98 9.55 4.28
N ALA A 33 4.40 8.69 5.21
CA ALA A 33 5.76 8.69 5.73
C ALA A 33 6.80 8.37 4.66
N GLN A 34 6.53 7.39 3.79
CA GLN A 34 7.36 7.05 2.64
C GLN A 34 7.47 8.21 1.66
N HIS A 35 6.34 8.83 1.33
CA HIS A 35 6.29 9.99 0.45
C HIS A 35 7.12 11.16 1.00
N ARG A 36 6.95 11.49 2.28
CA ARG A 36 7.75 12.52 2.94
C ARG A 36 9.25 12.19 2.89
N LEU A 37 9.62 10.97 3.27
CA LEU A 37 11.02 10.53 3.26
C LEU A 37 11.61 10.63 1.85
N CYS A 38 10.89 10.17 0.83
CA CYS A 38 11.30 10.29 -0.57
C CYS A 38 11.44 11.75 -1.04
N GLY A 39 10.68 12.68 -0.49
CA GLY A 39 10.82 14.12 -0.76
C GLY A 39 12.04 14.73 -0.09
N GLU A 40 12.24 14.45 1.20
CA GLU A 40 13.19 15.15 2.06
C GLU A 40 14.61 14.55 2.08
N ALA A 41 14.74 13.21 2.08
CA ALA A 41 16.01 12.50 2.25
C ALA A 41 16.89 12.57 0.99
N ASP A 42 18.20 12.77 1.11
CA ASP A 42 19.11 12.64 -0.04
C ASP A 42 19.62 11.21 -0.23
N PHE A 43 19.36 10.32 0.75
CA PHE A 43 19.78 8.93 0.80
C PHE A 43 21.30 8.75 0.70
N ALA A 44 22.07 9.75 1.13
CA ALA A 44 23.52 9.66 1.23
C ALA A 44 23.97 8.82 2.45
N GLU A 45 23.14 8.79 3.50
CA GLU A 45 23.39 8.04 4.72
C GLU A 45 22.53 6.78 4.81
N ASP A 46 23.11 5.69 5.33
CA ASP A 46 22.42 4.41 5.54
C ASP A 46 21.19 4.55 6.45
N VAL A 47 21.18 5.52 7.37
CA VAL A 47 20.07 5.77 8.30
C VAL A 47 18.75 6.06 7.56
N GLU A 48 18.79 6.75 6.43
CA GLU A 48 17.61 7.08 5.65
C GLU A 48 17.12 5.89 4.83
N LEU A 49 18.06 5.08 4.32
CA LEU A 49 17.75 3.82 3.64
C LEU A 49 17.13 2.82 4.61
N ASP A 50 17.66 2.69 5.83
CA ASP A 50 17.11 1.83 6.87
C ASP A 50 15.68 2.23 7.26
N LYS A 51 15.42 3.55 7.38
CA LYS A 51 14.05 4.06 7.60
C LYS A 51 13.11 3.67 6.46
N LEU A 52 13.55 3.83 5.21
CA LEU A 52 12.75 3.46 4.05
C LEU A 52 12.45 1.95 4.03
N MET A 53 13.47 1.13 4.28
CA MET A 53 13.34 -0.32 4.34
C MET A 53 12.40 -0.77 5.47
N GLY A 54 12.46 -0.11 6.63
CA GLY A 54 11.52 -0.32 7.73
C GLY A 54 10.07 -0.06 7.31
N LEU A 55 9.80 1.10 6.69
CA LEU A 55 8.47 1.44 6.19
C LEU A 55 7.97 0.45 5.13
N ILE A 56 8.84 -0.02 4.23
CA ILE A 56 8.50 -1.04 3.24
C ILE A 56 8.10 -2.36 3.93
N LYS A 57 8.87 -2.76 4.94
CA LYS A 57 8.60 -3.99 5.69
C LYS A 57 7.26 -3.92 6.43
N ASP A 58 7.01 -2.83 7.16
CA ASP A 58 5.73 -2.63 7.88
C ASP A 58 4.53 -2.73 6.92
N ARG A 59 4.69 -2.17 5.72
CA ARG A 59 3.66 -2.23 4.67
C ARG A 59 3.45 -3.63 4.11
N GLN A 60 4.53 -4.39 3.90
CA GLN A 60 4.43 -5.79 3.47
C GLN A 60 3.69 -6.63 4.51
N GLU A 61 3.95 -6.42 5.79
CA GLU A 61 3.25 -7.10 6.88
C GLU A 61 1.75 -6.80 6.87
N LEU A 62 1.35 -5.54 6.67
CA LEU A 62 -0.06 -5.16 6.52
C LEU A 62 -0.72 -5.80 5.29
N MET A 63 -0.03 -5.83 4.14
CA MET A 63 -0.55 -6.47 2.93
C MET A 63 -0.80 -7.97 3.15
N MET A 64 0.09 -8.68 3.86
CA MET A 64 -0.13 -10.08 4.20
C MET A 64 -1.33 -10.27 5.12
N GLN A 65 -1.54 -9.37 6.09
CA GLN A 65 -2.70 -9.42 6.99
C GLN A 65 -4.01 -9.20 6.21
N LEU A 66 -4.04 -8.21 5.32
CA LEU A 66 -5.17 -7.91 4.45
C LEU A 66 -5.50 -9.09 3.54
N ASP A 67 -4.51 -9.72 2.92
CA ASP A 67 -4.72 -10.90 2.06
C ASP A 67 -5.30 -12.08 2.85
N LYS A 68 -4.70 -12.39 4.01
CA LYS A 68 -5.17 -13.47 4.89
C LYS A 68 -6.63 -13.23 5.32
N GLN A 69 -6.97 -12.01 5.70
CA GLN A 69 -8.34 -11.69 6.10
C GLN A 69 -9.29 -11.66 4.91
N GLY A 70 -8.84 -11.19 3.74
CA GLY A 70 -9.60 -11.24 2.50
C GLY A 70 -10.04 -12.65 2.13
N GLN A 71 -9.15 -13.64 2.29
CA GLN A 71 -9.48 -15.05 2.09
C GLN A 71 -10.52 -15.57 3.11
N VAL A 72 -10.45 -15.12 4.37
CA VAL A 72 -11.46 -15.46 5.40
C VAL A 72 -12.81 -14.84 5.06
N LEU A 73 -12.85 -13.56 4.68
CA LEU A 73 -14.08 -12.87 4.29
C LEU A 73 -14.69 -13.45 3.01
N ALA A 74 -13.89 -13.91 2.06
CA ALA A 74 -14.37 -14.60 0.87
C ALA A 74 -15.14 -15.88 1.22
N LYS A 75 -14.59 -16.73 2.10
CA LYS A 75 -15.27 -17.94 2.58
C LYS A 75 -16.58 -17.62 3.30
N ILE A 76 -16.58 -16.58 4.14
CA ILE A 76 -17.79 -16.16 4.86
C ILE A 76 -18.86 -15.63 3.88
N LYS A 77 -18.45 -14.90 2.84
CA LYS A 77 -19.38 -14.47 1.78
C LYS A 77 -19.98 -15.65 1.04
N GLU A 78 -19.20 -16.68 0.73
CA GLU A 78 -19.70 -17.91 0.08
C GLU A 78 -20.72 -18.63 0.97
N GLU A 79 -20.43 -18.79 2.26
CA GLU A 79 -21.38 -19.37 3.23
C GLU A 79 -22.66 -18.53 3.33
N PHE A 80 -22.51 -17.21 3.35
CA PHE A 80 -23.64 -16.29 3.43
C PHE A 80 -24.47 -16.29 2.12
N ALA A 81 -23.83 -16.39 0.96
CA ALA A 81 -24.48 -16.53 -0.34
C ALA A 81 -25.32 -17.81 -0.43
N ALA A 82 -24.75 -18.93 0.04
CA ALA A 82 -25.44 -20.21 0.12
C ALA A 82 -26.69 -20.15 1.02
N LEU A 83 -26.61 -19.45 2.16
CA LEU A 83 -27.77 -19.25 3.06
C LEU A 83 -28.85 -18.34 2.48
N LEU A 84 -28.49 -17.43 1.59
CA LEU A 84 -29.43 -16.58 0.87
C LEU A 84 -29.95 -17.21 -0.43
N GLY A 85 -29.40 -18.36 -0.84
CA GLY A 85 -29.74 -19.00 -2.11
C GLY A 85 -29.34 -18.17 -3.34
N VAL A 86 -28.37 -17.26 -3.18
CA VAL A 86 -27.85 -16.42 -4.28
C VAL A 86 -26.48 -16.94 -4.75
N PRO A 87 -26.15 -16.83 -6.04
CA PRO A 87 -24.89 -17.36 -6.56
C PRO A 87 -23.66 -16.59 -6.07
N GLU A 88 -23.80 -15.29 -5.82
CA GLU A 88 -22.72 -14.45 -5.32
C GLU A 88 -23.30 -13.22 -4.61
N ILE A 89 -22.65 -12.80 -3.54
CA ILE A 89 -22.97 -11.56 -2.84
C ILE A 89 -22.01 -10.47 -3.29
N LYS A 90 -22.50 -9.59 -4.17
CA LYS A 90 -21.78 -8.37 -4.54
C LYS A 90 -21.69 -7.44 -3.34
N LEU A 91 -20.56 -6.76 -3.19
CA LEU A 91 -20.34 -5.78 -2.11
C LEU A 91 -21.37 -4.63 -2.13
N SER A 92 -21.77 -4.16 -3.31
CA SER A 92 -22.86 -3.19 -3.47
C SER A 92 -24.25 -3.78 -3.20
N ALA A 93 -24.39 -5.10 -3.36
CA ALA A 93 -25.61 -5.81 -3.03
C ALA A 93 -25.69 -6.16 -1.53
N LEU A 94 -24.59 -6.16 -0.78
CA LEU A 94 -24.61 -6.35 0.68
C LEU A 94 -25.46 -5.27 1.34
N SER A 95 -25.22 -3.99 1.06
CA SER A 95 -26.02 -2.89 1.60
C SER A 95 -27.50 -2.96 1.17
N THR A 96 -27.76 -3.43 -0.06
CA THR A 96 -29.12 -3.50 -0.63
C THR A 96 -29.92 -4.68 -0.11
N VAL A 97 -29.34 -5.89 -0.06
CA VAL A 97 -29.93 -7.09 0.54
C VAL A 97 -30.22 -6.86 2.02
N LEU A 98 -29.31 -6.15 2.70
CA LEU A 98 -29.47 -5.75 4.10
C LEU A 98 -30.55 -4.68 4.33
N GLY A 99 -30.76 -3.76 3.39
CA GLY A 99 -31.81 -2.73 3.47
C GLY A 99 -33.19 -3.20 2.99
N ALA A 100 -33.25 -4.16 2.05
CA ALA A 100 -34.49 -4.62 1.42
C ALA A 100 -35.24 -5.68 2.24
N GLU A 101 -34.54 -6.61 2.91
CA GLU A 101 -35.19 -7.61 3.78
C GLU A 101 -35.81 -6.99 5.06
N GLY A 102 -35.51 -5.72 5.37
CA GLY A 102 -36.14 -4.96 6.45
C GLY A 102 -37.57 -4.48 6.17
N LYS A 103 -38.07 -4.61 4.93
CA LYS A 103 -39.41 -4.13 4.55
C LYS A 103 -40.49 -5.20 4.51
N GLU A 104 -40.14 -6.49 4.53
CA GLU A 104 -41.10 -7.56 4.20
C GLU A 104 -41.63 -8.41 5.37
N THR A 105 -41.38 -8.04 6.62
CA THR A 105 -42.09 -8.67 7.76
C THR A 105 -42.58 -7.63 8.77
N LEU A 106 -43.59 -6.87 8.34
CA LEU A 106 -44.51 -6.21 9.25
C LEU A 106 -45.58 -7.21 9.67
N THR A 107 -45.34 -7.95 10.76
CA THR A 107 -46.34 -8.24 11.82
C THR A 107 -45.69 -8.83 13.08
N SER A 108 -46.07 -8.25 14.22
CA SER A 108 -45.81 -8.62 15.63
C SER A 108 -44.52 -8.15 16.33
N GLU A 109 -44.72 -7.07 17.09
CA GLU A 109 -44.30 -6.77 18.48
C GLU A 109 -42.81 -6.85 18.88
N ASP A 110 -42.25 -5.63 19.02
CA ASP A 110 -41.20 -5.11 19.90
C ASP A 110 -39.79 -5.75 19.97
N VAL A 111 -39.60 -7.00 19.57
CA VAL A 111 -38.24 -7.61 19.45
C VAL A 111 -37.73 -7.55 18.01
N GLY A 112 -38.62 -7.70 17.02
CA GLY A 112 -38.28 -7.67 15.59
C GLY A 112 -37.87 -6.27 15.08
N ALA A 113 -38.42 -5.20 15.66
CA ALA A 113 -38.13 -3.82 15.25
C ALA A 113 -36.70 -3.38 15.65
N VAL A 114 -36.20 -3.85 16.80
CA VAL A 114 -34.83 -3.57 17.25
C VAL A 114 -33.83 -4.31 16.38
N GLU A 115 -34.07 -5.58 16.08
CA GLU A 115 -33.18 -6.37 15.22
C GLU A 115 -33.15 -5.83 13.78
N ALA A 116 -34.28 -5.40 13.22
CA ALA A 116 -34.33 -4.79 11.89
C ALA A 116 -33.56 -3.46 11.83
N ASN A 117 -33.68 -2.62 12.88
CA ASN A 117 -32.97 -1.35 12.95
C ASN A 117 -31.45 -1.54 13.15
N HIS A 118 -31.05 -2.52 13.96
CA HIS A 118 -29.63 -2.89 14.12
C HIS A 118 -29.02 -3.46 12.82
N ARG A 119 -29.79 -4.20 12.03
CA ARG A 119 -29.34 -4.75 10.73
C ARG A 119 -29.21 -3.66 9.66
N ALA A 120 -30.16 -2.73 9.57
CA ALA A 120 -30.08 -1.59 8.65
C ALA A 120 -28.88 -0.69 8.97
N LYS A 121 -28.62 -0.44 10.25
CA LYS A 121 -27.45 0.35 10.68
C LYS A 121 -26.12 -0.36 10.40
N ALA A 122 -26.06 -1.68 10.53
CA ALA A 122 -24.87 -2.46 10.18
C ALA A 122 -24.58 -2.43 8.66
N ALA A 123 -25.63 -2.32 7.84
CA ALA A 123 -25.53 -2.21 6.38
C ALA A 123 -25.00 -0.86 5.91
N GLU A 124 -25.53 0.21 6.51
CA GLU A 124 -25.12 1.59 6.26
C GLU A 124 -23.64 1.77 6.66
N ASN A 125 -23.28 1.32 7.86
CA ASN A 125 -21.89 1.31 8.33
C ASN A 125 -20.96 0.56 7.36
N LEU A 126 -21.41 -0.58 6.80
CA LEU A 126 -20.58 -1.33 5.85
C LEU A 126 -20.35 -0.57 4.54
N GLY A 127 -21.38 0.13 4.04
CA GLY A 127 -21.25 1.01 2.88
C GLY A 127 -20.22 2.11 3.12
N GLU A 128 -20.34 2.82 4.25
CA GLU A 128 -19.38 3.87 4.63
C GLU A 128 -17.95 3.36 4.77
N ILE A 129 -17.76 2.18 5.36
CA ILE A 129 -16.45 1.54 5.49
C ILE A 129 -15.83 1.26 4.12
N LEU A 130 -16.62 0.73 3.18
CA LEU A 130 -16.12 0.40 1.84
C LEU A 130 -15.76 1.65 1.05
N ASP A 131 -16.56 2.71 1.15
CA ASP A 131 -16.26 4.01 0.53
C ASP A 131 -15.00 4.65 1.12
N ALA A 132 -14.80 4.53 2.44
CA ALA A 132 -13.59 4.98 3.11
C ALA A 132 -12.36 4.18 2.64
N VAL A 133 -12.46 2.85 2.54
CA VAL A 133 -11.39 2.00 2.00
C VAL A 133 -11.07 2.36 0.56
N ALA A 134 -12.07 2.58 -0.30
CA ALA A 134 -11.87 2.96 -1.68
C ALA A 134 -11.15 4.31 -1.81
N THR A 135 -11.49 5.26 -0.93
CA THR A 135 -10.83 6.58 -0.84
C THR A 135 -9.36 6.42 -0.44
N LEU A 136 -9.10 5.67 0.64
CA LEU A 136 -7.74 5.42 1.12
C LEU A 136 -6.88 4.74 0.06
N LEU A 137 -7.42 3.74 -0.64
CA LEU A 137 -6.70 3.07 -1.73
C LEU A 137 -6.31 4.02 -2.86
N LYS A 138 -7.20 4.96 -3.21
CA LYS A 138 -6.91 5.98 -4.21
C LYS A 138 -5.79 6.92 -3.75
N GLU A 139 -5.84 7.37 -2.50
CA GLU A 139 -4.81 8.24 -1.90
C GLU A 139 -3.45 7.54 -1.82
N ILE A 140 -3.44 6.30 -1.32
CA ILE A 140 -2.26 5.44 -1.25
C ILE A 140 -1.61 5.29 -2.64
N ASN A 141 -2.39 4.95 -3.66
CA ASN A 141 -1.87 4.78 -5.02
C ASN A 141 -1.30 6.10 -5.59
N GLY A 142 -1.92 7.23 -5.26
CA GLY A 142 -1.40 8.55 -5.63
C GLY A 142 -0.04 8.83 -4.99
N LEU A 143 0.06 8.63 -3.67
CA LEU A 143 1.30 8.81 -2.90
C LEU A 143 2.41 7.90 -3.41
N ASP A 144 2.10 6.64 -3.74
CA ASP A 144 3.06 5.68 -4.26
C ASP A 144 3.60 6.10 -5.62
N GLY A 145 2.73 6.53 -6.52
CA GLY A 145 3.12 7.05 -7.83
C GLY A 145 4.05 8.24 -7.73
N GLU A 146 3.73 9.20 -6.85
CA GLU A 146 4.59 10.37 -6.62
C GLU A 146 5.92 10.00 -5.97
N SER A 147 5.91 9.10 -4.98
CA SER A 147 7.11 8.60 -4.29
C SER A 147 8.05 7.90 -5.25
N GLN A 148 7.51 7.07 -6.14
CA GLN A 148 8.28 6.36 -7.16
C GLN A 148 8.95 7.35 -8.13
N LEU A 149 8.21 8.37 -8.58
CA LEU A 149 8.78 9.40 -9.46
C LEU A 149 9.92 10.18 -8.79
N MET A 150 9.82 10.46 -7.49
CA MET A 150 10.88 11.12 -6.73
C MET A 150 12.12 10.23 -6.64
N MET A 151 11.95 8.96 -6.31
CA MET A 151 13.05 7.99 -6.26
C MET A 151 13.73 7.81 -7.62
N ASP A 152 12.97 7.68 -8.70
CA ASP A 152 13.51 7.53 -10.06
C ASP A 152 14.38 8.73 -10.46
N ARG A 153 13.98 9.95 -10.07
CA ARG A 153 14.77 11.17 -10.32
C ARG A 153 16.08 11.13 -9.54
N LYS A 154 16.04 10.74 -8.27
CA LYS A 154 17.24 10.63 -7.41
C LYS A 154 18.20 9.56 -7.94
N LEU A 155 17.70 8.39 -8.29
CA LEU A 155 18.49 7.32 -8.91
C LEU A 155 19.14 7.75 -10.23
N LYS A 156 18.41 8.50 -11.08
CA LYS A 156 18.98 9.07 -12.32
C LYS A 156 20.10 10.06 -12.03
N ALA A 157 19.94 10.93 -11.03
CA ALA A 157 20.98 11.89 -10.65
C ALA A 157 22.24 11.18 -10.14
N VAL A 158 22.09 10.18 -9.25
CA VAL A 158 23.20 9.36 -8.76
C VAL A 158 23.92 8.65 -9.90
N LYS A 159 23.18 8.09 -10.86
CA LYS A 159 23.77 7.44 -12.04
C LYS A 159 24.63 8.40 -12.86
N VAL A 160 24.14 9.62 -13.10
CA VAL A 160 24.90 10.65 -13.82
C VAL A 160 26.20 11.00 -13.10
N GLU A 161 26.18 11.12 -11.77
CA GLU A 161 27.40 11.38 -10.99
C GLU A 161 28.40 10.21 -11.02
N ILE A 162 27.91 8.97 -10.93
CA ILE A 162 28.75 7.77 -11.08
C ILE A 162 29.44 7.77 -12.46
N ASP A 163 28.69 8.04 -13.53
CA ASP A 163 29.23 8.08 -14.90
C ASP A 163 30.31 9.16 -15.04
N LYS A 164 30.12 10.35 -14.45
CA LYS A 164 31.13 11.42 -14.41
C LYS A 164 32.40 10.99 -13.67
N ILE A 165 32.25 10.37 -12.50
CA ILE A 165 33.38 9.88 -11.70
C ILE A 165 34.17 8.83 -12.48
N GLN A 166 33.48 7.88 -13.13
CA GLN A 166 34.13 6.85 -13.94
C GLN A 166 34.85 7.44 -15.16
N ALA A 167 34.24 8.40 -15.86
CA ALA A 167 34.88 9.12 -16.97
C ALA A 167 36.15 9.87 -16.50
N GLY A 168 36.07 10.55 -15.35
CA GLY A 168 37.20 11.23 -14.74
C GLY A 168 38.34 10.28 -14.34
N LYS A 169 38.01 9.09 -13.80
CA LYS A 169 39.01 8.05 -13.51
C LYS A 169 39.72 7.57 -14.77
N LYS A 170 38.97 7.25 -15.84
CA LYS A 170 39.55 6.84 -17.14
C LYS A 170 40.45 7.92 -17.74
N ALA A 171 40.03 9.19 -17.69
CA ALA A 171 40.86 10.29 -18.17
C ALA A 171 42.16 10.41 -17.36
N LYS A 172 42.10 10.31 -16.03
CA LYS A 172 43.29 10.30 -15.16
C LYS A 172 44.23 9.12 -15.45
N GLU A 173 43.71 7.94 -15.76
CA GLU A 173 44.55 6.79 -16.15
C GLU A 173 45.26 7.05 -17.48
N VAL A 174 44.57 7.60 -18.48
CA VAL A 174 45.15 7.91 -19.80
C VAL A 174 46.23 8.99 -19.70
N TYR A 175 45.95 10.09 -19.01
CA TYR A 175 46.92 11.19 -18.87
C TYR A 175 48.01 10.88 -17.82
N GLY A 176 47.70 10.16 -16.76
CA GLY A 176 48.66 9.74 -15.74
C GLY A 176 49.73 8.78 -16.28
N ASN A 177 49.35 7.84 -17.15
CA ASN A 177 50.31 7.00 -17.85
C ASN A 177 51.13 7.76 -18.91
N ALA A 178 50.58 8.80 -19.53
CA ALA A 178 51.31 9.62 -20.49
C ALA A 178 52.44 10.44 -19.84
N TYR A 179 52.29 10.85 -18.57
CA TYR A 179 53.35 11.55 -17.82
C TYR A 179 54.49 10.63 -17.36
N HIS A 180 54.28 9.32 -17.24
CA HIS A 180 55.32 8.34 -16.92
C HIS A 180 56.06 7.78 -18.14
N GLN A 181 55.67 8.18 -19.36
CA GLN A 181 56.32 7.78 -20.61
C GLN A 181 57.04 8.95 -21.32
N GLN A 182 57.17 10.12 -20.68
CA GLN A 182 58.07 11.14 -21.21
C GLN A 182 59.52 10.67 -21.02
N PRO A 183 60.31 10.53 -22.11
CA PRO A 183 61.75 10.33 -21.97
C PRO A 183 62.34 11.55 -21.26
N ASP A 184 63.33 11.33 -20.40
CA ASP A 184 63.99 12.36 -19.59
C ASP A 184 64.19 13.66 -20.38
N PRO A 185 63.96 14.84 -19.77
CA PRO A 185 64.21 16.11 -20.43
C PRO A 185 65.69 16.17 -20.82
N VAL A 186 65.97 16.03 -22.11
CA VAL A 186 67.30 16.26 -22.67
C VAL A 186 67.58 17.75 -22.54
N PHE A 187 68.32 18.12 -21.49
CA PHE A 187 68.89 19.44 -21.37
C PHE A 187 69.88 19.64 -22.53
N LEU A 188 69.50 20.45 -23.52
CA LEU A 188 70.43 20.96 -24.51
C LEU A 188 71.40 21.91 -23.79
N ASP A 189 72.53 21.36 -23.36
CA ASP A 189 73.68 22.11 -22.85
C ASP A 189 74.21 22.98 -23.99
N LYS A 190 73.82 24.26 -24.00
CA LYS A 190 74.36 25.27 -24.91
C LYS A 190 75.79 25.59 -24.47
N LYS A 191 76.75 24.78 -24.92
CA LYS A 191 78.16 25.15 -24.86
C LYS A 191 78.44 26.26 -25.89
N LYS A 192 79.09 27.31 -25.37
CA LYS A 192 79.61 28.49 -26.08
C LYS A 192 80.59 28.14 -27.18
#